data_AF-A0A961XMV6-F1
#
_entry.id   AF-A0A961XMV6-F1
#
_cell.length_a   1.000
_cell.length_b   1.000
_cell.length_c   1.000
_cell.angle_alpha   90.00
_cell.angle_beta   90.00
_cell.angle_gamma   90.00
#
_symmetry.space_group_name_H-M   'P 1'
#
loop_
_entity.id
_entity.type
_entity.pdbx_description
1 polymer ?
#
loop_
_entity_poly.entity_id
_entity_poly.type
_entity_poly.pdbx_seq_one_letter_code
_entity_poly.pdbx_strand_id
1 'polypeptide(L)'
;EVCGGSGSVEQNLFVCSHCGFKKNFLINADDTNNNLIFAADINIFFKNKYYSLNRGETFELSVPVRRFYKKPREQKGQVNFFTSKNIMFLLEQNGFQFVSRKSRFSTNLTLIVRKV
;
A
#
# COMPACT_ATOMS: atom_id res chain seq x y z
N GLU A 1 8.42 -25.88 30.94
CA GLU A 1 7.71 -25.97 29.65
C GLU A 1 6.65 -24.86 29.63
N VAL A 2 6.73 -23.92 28.70
CA VAL A 2 5.71 -22.86 28.54
C VAL A 2 5.16 -22.97 27.14
N CYS A 3 3.89 -23.36 27.05
CA CYS A 3 3.15 -23.54 25.80
C CYS A 3 2.94 -22.19 25.12
N GLY A 4 3.63 -21.96 24.00
CA GLY A 4 3.38 -20.83 23.12
C GLY A 4 2.09 -21.05 22.34
N GLY A 5 1.05 -20.29 22.66
CA GLY A 5 -0.22 -20.28 21.93
C GLY A 5 -0.01 -19.75 20.51
N SER A 6 -0.18 -20.63 19.52
CA SER A 6 -0.23 -20.28 18.10
C SER A 6 -1.45 -19.41 17.83
N GLY A 7 -1.26 -18.12 17.56
CA GLY A 7 -2.32 -17.23 17.07
C GLY A 7 -2.80 -17.72 15.71
N SER A 8 -4.01 -18.30 15.66
CA SER A 8 -4.65 -18.69 14.40
C SER A 8 -5.05 -17.43 13.64
N VAL A 9 -4.37 -17.14 12.53
CA VAL A 9 -4.76 -16.08 11.60
C VAL A 9 -6.08 -16.51 10.95
N GLU A 10 -7.20 -15.91 11.35
CA GLU A 10 -8.51 -16.16 10.75
C GLU A 10 -8.51 -15.77 9.27
N GLN A 11 -8.47 -16.77 8.40
CA GLN A 11 -8.52 -16.61 6.95
C GLN A 11 -9.98 -16.40 6.53
N ASN A 12 -10.39 -15.15 6.34
CA ASN A 12 -11.71 -14.84 5.77
C ASN A 12 -11.75 -15.22 4.28
N LEU A 13 -12.23 -16.43 3.99
CA LEU A 13 -12.46 -16.95 2.64
C LEU A 13 -13.85 -16.51 2.16
N PHE A 14 -13.93 -15.73 1.08
CA PHE A 14 -15.21 -15.48 0.42
C PHE A 14 -15.46 -16.54 -0.65
N VAL A 15 -16.62 -17.19 -0.57
CA VAL A 15 -17.08 -18.15 -1.56
C VAL A 15 -18.38 -17.64 -2.17
N CYS A 16 -18.39 -17.42 -3.48
CA CYS A 16 -19.59 -17.05 -4.21
C CYS A 16 -20.54 -18.26 -4.29
N SER A 17 -21.74 -18.14 -3.73
CA SER A 17 -22.76 -19.20 -3.72
C SER A 17 -23.34 -19.52 -5.10
N HIS A 18 -23.12 -18.68 -6.11
CA HIS A 18 -23.69 -18.87 -7.44
C HIS A 18 -22.74 -19.55 -8.44
N CYS A 19 -21.43 -19.31 -8.34
CA CYS A 19 -20.44 -19.84 -9.29
C CYS A 19 -19.28 -20.60 -8.64
N GLY A 20 -19.29 -20.76 -7.31
CA GLY A 20 -18.24 -21.46 -6.58
C GLY A 20 -16.89 -20.73 -6.55
N PHE A 21 -16.83 -19.48 -7.03
CA PHE A 21 -15.61 -18.68 -7.01
C PHE A 21 -15.13 -18.46 -5.58
N LYS A 22 -13.90 -18.89 -5.30
CA LYS A 22 -13.24 -18.75 -4.00
C LYS A 22 -12.21 -17.63 -4.07
N LYS A 23 -12.39 -16.59 -3.27
CA LYS A 23 -11.42 -15.48 -3.12
C LYS A 23 -10.86 -15.50 -1.71
N ASN A 24 -9.57 -15.78 -1.61
CA ASN A 24 -8.83 -15.57 -0.38
C ASN A 24 -8.66 -14.05 -0.18
N PHE A 25 -9.26 -13.50 0.89
CA PHE A 25 -8.98 -12.14 1.35
C PHE A 25 -7.71 -12.07 2.20
N LEU A 26 -6.74 -12.96 1.97
CA LEU A 26 -5.35 -12.73 2.39
C LEU A 26 -4.74 -11.61 1.54
N ILE A 27 -5.33 -10.43 1.62
CA ILE A 27 -4.59 -9.20 1.47
C ILE A 27 -3.91 -9.07 2.82
N ASN A 28 -2.72 -9.67 2.95
CA ASN A 28 -1.66 -8.98 3.69
C ASN A 28 -1.43 -7.67 2.93
N ALA A 29 -2.38 -6.73 3.03
CA ALA A 29 -2.10 -5.34 2.81
C ALA A 29 -1.24 -5.06 4.02
N ASP A 30 0.05 -5.35 3.86
CA ASP A 30 1.14 -4.93 4.69
C ASP A 30 0.69 -3.61 5.32
N ASP A 31 0.29 -3.64 6.59
CA ASP A 31 -0.47 -2.54 7.22
C ASP A 31 0.37 -1.25 7.17
N THR A 32 1.68 -1.45 7.02
CA THR A 32 2.67 -0.42 6.71
C THR A 32 2.44 0.32 5.38
N ASN A 33 1.86 -0.27 4.33
CA ASN A 33 1.65 0.42 3.04
C ASN A 33 0.34 1.22 2.99
N ASN A 34 -0.62 0.93 3.88
CA ASN A 34 -1.85 1.73 4.04
C ASN A 34 -1.62 3.02 4.88
N ASN A 35 -0.45 3.18 5.48
CA ASN A 35 -0.17 4.26 6.43
C ASN A 35 0.18 5.62 5.82
N LEU A 36 0.49 5.71 4.51
CA LEU A 36 1.01 6.97 3.96
C LEU A 36 -0.01 8.12 4.02
N ILE A 37 -1.30 7.81 3.84
CA ILE A 37 -2.36 8.84 3.85
C ILE A 37 -2.73 9.34 5.26
N PHE A 38 -2.36 8.57 6.29
CA PHE A 38 -2.59 8.87 7.70
C PHE A 38 -1.32 9.29 8.43
N ALA A 39 -0.16 9.20 7.78
CA ALA A 39 1.12 9.55 8.38
C ALA A 39 1.16 11.03 8.78
N ALA A 40 1.44 11.31 10.05
CA ALA A 40 1.65 12.68 10.52
C ALA A 40 2.87 13.35 9.85
N ASP A 41 3.92 12.55 9.58
CA ASP A 41 5.09 12.97 8.82
C ASP A 41 5.44 11.92 7.74
N ILE A 42 5.34 12.33 6.48
CA ILE A 42 5.62 11.51 5.31
C ILE A 42 7.11 11.12 5.23
N ASN A 43 8.01 11.99 5.65
CA ASN A 43 9.45 11.72 5.55
C ASN A 43 9.86 10.64 6.54
N ILE A 44 9.31 10.67 7.76
CA ILE A 44 9.54 9.62 8.76
C ILE A 44 9.02 8.28 8.24
N PHE A 45 7.85 8.28 7.61
CA PHE A 45 7.30 7.07 6.98
C PHE A 45 8.26 6.45 5.97
N PHE A 46 8.74 7.24 5.00
CA PHE A 46 9.65 6.74 3.97
C PHE A 46 11.02 6.36 4.54
N LYS A 47 11.52 7.09 5.52
CA LYS A 47 12.77 6.76 6.22
C LYS A 47 12.67 5.41 6.91
N ASN A 48 11.59 5.16 7.65
CA ASN A 48 11.35 3.88 8.32
C ASN A 48 11.22 2.74 7.31
N LYS A 49 10.46 2.95 6.22
CA LYS A 49 10.31 1.95 5.15
C LYS A 49 11.64 1.69 4.43
N TYR A 50 12.47 2.71 4.26
CA TYR A 50 13.79 2.57 3.65
C TYR A 50 14.70 1.71 4.52
N TYR A 51 14.71 1.89 5.84
CA TYR A 51 15.50 1.06 6.75
C TYR A 51 14.97 -0.36 6.91
N SER A 52 13.66 -0.59 6.75
CA SER A 52 13.08 -1.93 6.83
C SER A 52 13.38 -2.82 5.62
N LEU A 53 13.84 -2.25 4.50
CA LEU A 53 14.06 -2.97 3.25
C LEU A 53 15.54 -3.17 2.94
N ASN A 54 15.89 -4.28 2.32
CA ASN A 54 17.21 -4.51 1.76
C ASN A 54 17.37 -3.81 0.39
N ARG A 55 18.62 -3.57 -0.02
CA ARG A 55 18.90 -2.96 -1.33
C ARG A 55 18.38 -3.86 -2.45
N GLY A 56 17.65 -3.28 -3.40
CA GLY A 56 17.03 -4.01 -4.51
C GLY A 56 15.70 -4.68 -4.18
N GLU A 57 15.27 -4.68 -2.91
CA GLU A 57 13.99 -5.23 -2.48
C GLU A 57 12.83 -4.35 -2.99
N THR A 58 11.70 -4.99 -3.30
CA THR A 58 10.52 -4.33 -3.83
C THR A 58 9.34 -4.44 -2.89
N PHE A 59 8.52 -3.39 -2.85
CA PHE A 59 7.25 -3.39 -2.13
C PHE A 59 6.13 -2.78 -2.98
N GLU A 60 4.88 -3.08 -2.60
CA GLU A 60 3.69 -2.56 -3.25
C GLU A 60 3.13 -1.36 -2.48
N LEU A 61 3.08 -0.19 -3.12
CA LEU A 61 2.45 1.01 -2.57
C LEU A 61 1.09 1.22 -3.21
N SER A 62 0.03 1.29 -2.39
CA SER A 62 -1.33 1.58 -2.84
C SER A 62 -1.85 2.86 -2.18
N VAL A 63 -2.06 3.91 -2.97
CA VAL A 63 -2.45 5.23 -2.46
C VAL A 63 -3.60 5.84 -3.28
N PRO A 64 -4.63 6.41 -2.63
CA PRO A 64 -5.65 7.18 -3.34
C PRO A 64 -5.03 8.46 -3.90
N VAL A 65 -5.26 8.73 -5.19
CA VAL A 65 -4.72 9.90 -5.88
C VAL A 65 -5.82 10.73 -6.53
N ARG A 66 -5.67 12.06 -6.43
CA ARG A 66 -6.50 13.01 -7.16
C ARG A 66 -6.15 13.00 -8.64
N ARG A 67 -7.18 12.91 -9.49
CA ARG A 67 -7.07 13.05 -10.94
C ARG A 67 -7.83 14.28 -11.41
N PHE A 68 -7.53 14.73 -12.62
CA PHE A 68 -8.22 15.87 -13.24
C PHE A 68 -9.71 15.59 -13.46
N TYR A 69 -10.07 14.34 -13.80
CA TYR A 69 -11.44 13.93 -14.12
C TYR A 69 -12.20 13.26 -12.96
N LYS A 70 -11.53 12.96 -11.85
CA LYS A 70 -12.15 12.25 -10.71
C LYS A 70 -11.43 12.53 -9.41
N LYS A 71 -12.20 12.92 -8.39
CA LYS A 71 -11.72 13.01 -7.01
C LYS A 71 -11.84 11.63 -6.34
N PRO A 72 -10.81 11.12 -5.65
CA PRO A 72 -10.93 9.92 -4.86
C PRO A 72 -11.90 10.17 -3.70
N ARG A 73 -12.53 9.10 -3.21
CA ARG A 73 -13.34 9.17 -1.99
C ARG A 73 -12.38 9.37 -0.83
N GLU A 74 -12.54 10.47 -0.11
CA GLU A 74 -11.75 10.78 1.07
C GLU A 74 -12.04 9.75 2.17
N GLN A 75 -10.99 9.34 2.88
CA GLN A 75 -11.11 8.44 4.02
C GLN A 75 -11.19 9.27 5.32
N LYS A 76 -12.02 8.83 6.28
CA LYS A 76 -12.14 9.53 7.57
C LYS A 76 -10.77 9.54 8.27
N GLY A 77 -10.32 10.72 8.69
CA GLY A 77 -9.01 10.90 9.34
C GLY A 77 -7.83 10.98 8.38
N GLN A 78 -8.06 11.01 7.07
CA GLN A 78 -6.99 11.22 6.09
C GLN A 78 -6.36 12.59 6.25
N VAL A 79 -5.04 12.61 6.43
CA VAL A 79 -4.25 13.84 6.60
C VAL A 79 -3.62 14.24 5.26
N ASN A 80 -3.07 13.27 4.52
CA ASN A 80 -2.31 13.54 3.31
C ASN A 80 -3.11 13.27 2.04
N PHE A 81 -3.02 14.20 1.10
CA PHE A 81 -3.66 14.11 -0.22
C PHE A 81 -2.62 14.14 -1.32
N PHE A 82 -2.75 13.20 -2.26
CA PHE A 82 -1.71 12.97 -3.25
C PHE A 82 -2.20 13.12 -4.68
N THR A 83 -1.31 13.57 -5.55
CA THR A 83 -1.43 13.42 -7.01
C THR A 83 -0.45 12.34 -7.47
N SER A 84 -0.67 11.75 -8.65
CA SER A 84 0.25 10.73 -9.17
C SER A 84 1.68 11.26 -9.33
N LYS A 85 1.85 12.54 -9.73
CA LYS A 85 3.17 13.18 -9.84
C LYS A 85 3.83 13.34 -8.47
N ASN A 86 3.07 13.79 -7.47
CA ASN A 86 3.59 14.02 -6.13
C ASN A 86 4.15 12.72 -5.50
N ILE A 87 3.43 11.61 -5.62
CA ILE A 87 3.89 10.31 -5.09
C ILE A 87 5.15 9.83 -5.80
N MET A 88 5.24 9.95 -7.13
CA MET A 88 6.44 9.54 -7.84
C MET A 88 7.66 10.35 -7.42
N PHE A 89 7.50 11.67 -7.27
CA PHE A 89 8.56 12.55 -6.80
C PHE A 89 9.01 12.20 -5.38
N LEU A 90 8.07 11.97 -4.46
CA LEU A 90 8.39 11.58 -3.08
C LEU A 90 9.17 10.27 -3.00
N LEU A 91 8.83 9.29 -3.84
CA LEU A 91 9.55 8.02 -3.92
C LEU A 91 11.01 8.24 -4.35
N GLU A 92 11.22 8.98 -5.43
CA GLU A 92 12.56 9.27 -5.95
C GLU A 92 13.42 10.02 -4.93
N GLN A 93 12.86 11.04 -4.25
CA GLN A 93 13.57 11.79 -3.21
C GLN A 93 14.01 10.93 -2.02
N ASN A 94 13.28 9.85 -1.73
CA ASN A 94 13.56 8.96 -0.60
C ASN A 94 14.36 7.71 -1.00
N GLY A 95 15.00 7.71 -2.17
CA GLY A 95 15.88 6.62 -2.60
C GLY A 95 15.13 5.40 -3.13
N PHE A 96 13.90 5.60 -3.62
CA PHE A 96 13.10 4.55 -4.22
C PHE A 96 12.94 4.75 -5.72
N GLN A 97 13.00 3.65 -6.46
CA GLN A 97 12.77 3.62 -7.90
C GLN A 97 11.43 2.99 -8.22
N PHE A 98 10.65 3.68 -9.06
CA PHE A 98 9.44 3.12 -9.65
C PHE A 98 9.78 1.97 -10.62
N VAL A 99 9.13 0.81 -10.44
CA VAL A 99 9.31 -0.35 -11.32
C VAL A 99 8.11 -0.52 -12.25
N SER A 100 6.91 -0.63 -11.67
CA SER A 100 5.70 -0.88 -12.46
C SER A 100 4.44 -0.39 -11.77
N ARG A 101 3.36 -0.30 -12.55
CA ARG A 101 2.07 0.22 -12.10
C ARG A 101 0.96 -0.72 -12.55
N LYS A 102 0.06 -1.10 -11.64
CA LYS A 102 -1.02 -2.05 -11.95
C LYS A 102 -2.19 -1.44 -12.73
N SER A 103 -2.57 -0.18 -12.49
CA SER A 103 -3.73 0.45 -13.18
C SER A 103 -3.53 1.92 -13.51
N ARG A 104 -3.76 2.29 -14.77
CA ARG A 104 -3.65 3.67 -15.27
C ARG A 104 -4.87 4.55 -14.97
N PHE A 105 -6.05 3.95 -14.88
CA PHE A 105 -7.33 4.67 -14.82
C PHE A 105 -7.98 4.70 -13.44
N SER A 106 -7.51 3.87 -12.51
CA SER A 106 -8.04 3.81 -11.14
C SER A 106 -7.73 5.09 -10.33
N THR A 107 -8.66 5.48 -9.45
CA THR A 107 -8.44 6.52 -8.43
C THR A 107 -7.48 6.05 -7.33
N ASN A 108 -7.31 4.74 -7.17
CA ASN A 108 -6.28 4.16 -6.32
C ASN A 108 -5.07 3.81 -7.19
N LEU A 109 -3.95 4.45 -6.91
CA LEU A 109 -2.69 4.25 -7.60
C LEU A 109 -1.92 3.14 -6.88
N THR A 110 -1.77 2.01 -7.57
CA THR A 110 -0.98 0.87 -7.09
C THR A 110 0.32 0.77 -7.87
N LEU A 111 1.44 0.87 -7.16
CA LEU A 111 2.80 0.90 -7.69
C LEU A 111 3.62 -0.25 -7.10
N ILE A 112 4.51 -0.82 -7.90
CA ILE A 112 5.62 -1.65 -7.42
C ILE A 112 6.86 -0.77 -7.41
N VAL A 113 7.50 -0.68 -6.26
CA VAL A 113 8.58 0.24 -5.96
C VAL A 113 9.78 -0.55 -5.46
N ARG A 114 10.99 -0.17 -5.86
CA ARG A 114 12.26 -0.81 -5.48
C ARG A 114 13.13 0.12 -4.66
N LYS A 115 13.80 -0.38 -3.62
CA LYS A 115 14.86 0.36 -2.92
C LYS A 115 16.16 0.39 -3.73
N VAL A 116 16.74 1.58 -3.91
CA VAL A 116 17.99 1.81 -4.69
C VAL A 116 19.23 1.73 -3.81
#